data_AF-A0A9W8J4I1-F1
#
_entry.id   AF-A0A9W8J4I1-F1
#
_cell.length_a   1.000
_cell.length_b   1.000
_cell.length_c   1.000
_cell.angle_alpha   90.00
_cell.angle_beta   90.00
_cell.angle_gamma   90.00
#
_symmetry.space_group_name_H-M   'P 1'
#
loop_
_entity.id
_entity.type
_entity.pdbx_description
1 polymer ?
#
loop_
_entity_poly.entity_id
_entity_poly.type
_entity_poly.pdbx_seq_one_letter_code
_entity_poly.pdbx_strand_id
1 'polypeptide(L)'
;MDSPSSNGSNAQIASNANILKIIFEHAAYAPIEESPENNIRPRRPYLGQVCKAWDAIITNTPAFWASIVVYIDSNPTHTEERLANSPLKTYLSRSSPHHITVYLLRKVKVPHALDLKEKSAIHSILTALAPHSPRMSGLFIEANASSSLPSIPDLLSAHSGFVFENLKCLMATSNCDDSHILPLPLPLPLSLPPIPAISLTYLNIDGRNLFLSLNPPFHLLQHLSQLEGLCVNHLTPRVDGFSMALVDKLFDAIINTLFKLRTLGFDEFEMPPNATSLPSPDPLLPCSVHRLVIRSTASPSMQFIFQRVTHPDELGLIGCFFSEPKVLLPKSARLVFERTVDFDILPDIILEWDGPTLEFHSCKSLNAFFLTKLLDRAVTRSTGRLMNLRTLKFLNCPGLPAEAIIEFLEYRKSMLRHAAATCLLIA
;
A
#
# COMPACT_ATOMS: atom_id res chain seq x y z
N MET A 1 9.27 49.21 -46.32
CA MET A 1 9.41 47.74 -46.30
C MET A 1 9.94 47.41 -44.91
N ASP A 2 9.02 47.19 -43.97
CA ASP A 2 9.37 46.96 -42.57
C ASP A 2 9.75 45.49 -42.38
N SER A 3 11.00 45.27 -41.99
CA SER A 3 11.54 43.96 -41.69
C SER A 3 10.77 43.34 -40.52
N PRO A 4 10.23 42.11 -40.64
CA PRO A 4 9.52 41.47 -39.53
C PRO A 4 10.49 41.25 -38.37
N SER A 5 10.08 41.69 -37.18
CA SER A 5 10.93 41.64 -35.98
C SER A 5 11.17 40.18 -35.57
N SER A 6 12.43 39.76 -35.64
CA SER A 6 12.89 38.39 -35.30
C SER A 6 12.65 38.01 -33.83
N ASN A 7 12.35 38.98 -32.98
CA ASN A 7 12.21 38.77 -31.53
C ASN A 7 10.88 38.10 -31.13
N GLY A 8 9.81 38.23 -31.93
CA GLY A 8 8.53 37.57 -31.64
C GLY A 8 8.57 36.05 -31.85
N SER A 9 9.34 35.60 -32.84
CA SER A 9 9.49 34.18 -33.21
C SER A 9 10.16 33.36 -32.10
N ASN A 10 11.24 33.87 -31.52
CA ASN A 10 12.03 33.13 -30.52
C ASN A 10 11.27 32.96 -29.19
N ALA A 11 10.50 33.96 -28.77
CA ALA A 11 9.68 33.88 -27.58
C ALA A 11 8.54 32.84 -27.73
N GLN A 12 7.93 32.77 -28.90
CA GLN A 12 6.88 31.81 -29.19
C GLN A 12 7.41 30.37 -29.27
N ILE A 13 8.61 30.17 -29.84
CA ILE A 13 9.29 28.87 -29.85
C ILE A 13 9.64 28.40 -28.43
N ALA A 14 10.18 29.28 -27.59
CA ALA A 14 10.49 28.96 -26.19
C ALA A 14 9.23 28.63 -25.38
N SER A 15 8.14 29.37 -25.59
CA SER A 15 6.84 29.10 -24.97
C SER A 15 6.30 27.72 -25.37
N ASN A 16 6.36 27.38 -26.66
CA ASN A 16 5.91 26.08 -27.17
C ASN A 16 6.77 24.92 -26.63
N ALA A 17 8.09 25.13 -26.49
CA ALA A 17 8.98 24.14 -25.88
C ALA A 17 8.65 23.87 -24.41
N ASN A 18 8.31 24.91 -23.63
CA ASN A 18 7.90 24.76 -22.24
C ASN A 18 6.55 24.05 -22.09
N ILE A 19 5.58 24.35 -22.96
CA ILE A 19 4.28 23.66 -22.96
C ILE A 19 4.46 22.17 -23.28
N LEU A 20 5.26 21.85 -24.30
CA LEU A 20 5.57 20.46 -24.64
C LEU A 20 6.27 19.75 -23.48
N LYS A 21 7.26 20.39 -22.84
CA LYS A 21 7.90 19.86 -21.64
C LYS A 21 6.89 19.53 -20.54
N ILE A 22 5.97 20.43 -20.24
CA ILE A 22 4.91 20.22 -19.23
C ILE A 22 3.99 19.06 -19.63
N ILE A 23 3.56 18.99 -20.89
CA ILE A 23 2.71 17.90 -21.39
C ILE A 23 3.42 16.55 -21.27
N PHE A 24 4.68 16.48 -21.70
CA PHE A 24 5.46 15.26 -21.61
C PHE A 24 5.79 14.90 -20.16
N GLU A 25 6.09 15.86 -19.30
CA GLU A 25 6.29 15.63 -17.87
C GLU A 25 5.00 15.14 -17.21
N HIS A 26 3.84 15.76 -17.45
CA HIS A 26 2.57 15.29 -16.88
C HIS A 26 2.08 13.96 -17.45
N ALA A 27 2.32 13.68 -18.74
CA ALA A 27 1.91 12.43 -19.37
C ALA A 27 2.86 11.26 -19.08
N ALA A 28 4.15 11.53 -18.87
CA ALA A 28 5.15 10.51 -18.54
C ALA A 28 5.33 10.29 -17.04
N TYR A 29 5.25 11.38 -16.28
CA TYR A 29 5.43 11.43 -14.84
C TYR A 29 4.16 11.89 -14.14
N ALA A 30 2.96 11.54 -14.62
CA ALA A 30 1.92 11.24 -13.64
C ALA A 30 2.52 10.11 -12.82
N PRO A 31 3.03 10.36 -11.58
CA PRO A 31 3.48 9.28 -10.75
C PRO A 31 2.26 8.38 -10.70
N ILE A 32 2.42 7.07 -10.93
CA ILE A 32 1.53 6.16 -10.24
C ILE A 32 1.69 6.64 -8.81
N GLU A 33 0.68 7.33 -8.25
CA GLU A 33 0.80 7.92 -6.92
C GLU A 33 1.47 6.84 -6.09
N GLU A 34 2.69 7.11 -5.61
CA GLU A 34 3.47 6.13 -4.86
C GLU A 34 2.79 5.80 -3.53
N SER A 35 1.56 6.29 -3.32
CA SER A 35 0.60 5.66 -2.46
C SER A 35 0.43 4.21 -2.93
N PRO A 36 0.95 3.22 -2.17
CA PRO A 36 0.82 1.79 -2.49
C PRO A 36 -0.65 1.28 -2.47
N GLU A 37 -1.61 2.19 -2.44
CA GLU A 37 -3.01 2.01 -2.08
C GLU A 37 -3.95 2.09 -3.28
N ASN A 38 -3.52 2.76 -4.36
CA ASN A 38 -4.30 2.93 -5.58
C ASN A 38 -3.85 1.91 -6.63
N ASN A 39 -4.78 1.08 -7.12
CA ASN A 39 -4.57 0.05 -8.16
C ASN A 39 -3.46 0.46 -9.13
N ILE A 40 -2.33 -0.24 -9.07
CA ILE A 40 -1.12 -0.01 -9.87
C ILE A 40 -1.43 -0.37 -11.33
N ARG A 41 -2.20 0.48 -12.00
CA ARG A 41 -2.45 0.39 -13.43
C ARG A 41 -1.84 1.63 -14.05
N PRO A 42 -0.60 1.55 -14.56
CA PRO A 42 -0.07 2.59 -15.43
C PRO A 42 -0.99 2.75 -16.65
N ARG A 43 -1.90 3.72 -16.57
CA ARG A 43 -2.62 4.24 -17.74
C ARG A 43 -1.78 5.37 -18.31
N ARG A 44 -0.75 5.02 -19.09
CA ARG A 44 -0.06 6.04 -19.89
C ARG A 44 -0.75 6.11 -21.25
N PRO A 45 -1.45 7.20 -21.59
CA PRO A 45 -1.81 7.44 -22.98
C PRO A 45 -0.51 7.50 -23.80
N TYR A 46 -0.37 6.63 -24.82
CA TYR A 46 0.83 6.61 -25.66
C TYR A 46 0.87 7.88 -26.49
N LEU A 47 1.61 8.87 -26.01
CA LEU A 47 1.77 10.17 -26.69
C LEU A 47 2.33 10.04 -28.12
N GLY A 48 2.94 8.90 -28.47
CA GLY A 48 3.39 8.62 -29.84
C GLY A 48 2.26 8.48 -30.86
N GLN A 49 1.00 8.30 -30.42
CA GLN A 49 -0.16 8.28 -31.32
C GLN A 49 -0.54 9.68 -31.83
N VAL A 50 -0.01 10.76 -31.24
CA VAL A 50 -0.38 12.13 -31.62
C VAL A 50 0.21 12.49 -32.98
N CYS A 51 1.53 12.35 -33.17
CA CYS A 51 2.20 12.55 -34.44
C CYS A 51 3.59 11.88 -34.47
N LYS A 52 4.18 11.74 -35.66
CA LYS A 52 5.51 11.12 -35.85
C LYS A 52 6.63 11.81 -35.06
N ALA A 53 6.54 13.14 -34.88
CA ALA A 53 7.53 13.87 -34.10
C ALA A 53 7.49 13.49 -32.61
N TRP A 54 6.29 13.30 -32.05
CA TRP A 54 6.12 12.89 -30.65
C TRP A 54 6.57 11.44 -30.46
N ASP A 55 6.25 10.56 -31.40
CA ASP A 55 6.72 9.18 -31.41
C ASP A 55 8.26 9.11 -31.42
N ALA A 56 8.91 9.94 -32.24
CA ALA A 56 10.37 10.03 -32.28
C ALA A 56 10.96 10.57 -30.97
N ILE A 57 10.37 11.61 -30.37
CA ILE A 57 10.81 12.16 -29.08
C ILE A 57 10.74 11.09 -28.00
N ILE A 58 9.60 10.39 -27.89
CA ILE A 58 9.39 9.34 -26.89
C ILE A 58 10.37 8.20 -27.12
N THR A 59 10.46 7.70 -28.35
CA THR A 59 11.35 6.60 -28.72
C THR A 59 12.82 6.89 -28.38
N ASN A 60 13.26 8.14 -28.52
CA ASN A 60 14.64 8.55 -28.29
C ASN A 60 14.92 9.07 -26.87
N THR A 61 13.91 9.15 -25.99
CA THR A 61 14.09 9.68 -24.64
C THR A 61 13.94 8.56 -23.61
N PRO A 62 15.05 8.07 -23.01
CA PRO A 62 15.04 6.88 -22.15
C PRO A 62 14.09 6.93 -20.95
N ALA A 63 13.88 8.11 -20.37
CA ALA A 63 13.04 8.30 -19.20
C ALA A 63 11.58 7.81 -19.40
N PHE A 64 11.03 7.91 -20.62
CA PHE A 64 9.68 7.41 -20.90
C PHE A 64 9.59 5.87 -20.84
N TRP A 65 10.72 5.17 -21.00
CA TRP A 65 10.84 3.72 -21.00
C TRP A 65 11.23 3.15 -19.63
N ALA A 66 11.44 3.99 -18.62
CA ALA A 66 11.90 3.59 -17.29
C ALA A 66 10.84 2.80 -16.49
N SER A 67 9.55 2.98 -16.78
CA SER A 67 8.47 2.22 -16.14
C SER A 67 8.03 1.10 -17.06
N ILE A 68 8.36 -0.14 -16.70
CA ILE A 68 8.17 -1.31 -17.53
C ILE A 68 7.05 -2.16 -16.96
N VAL A 69 6.06 -2.50 -17.78
CA VAL A 69 4.95 -3.37 -17.39
C VAL A 69 5.05 -4.66 -18.19
N VAL A 70 5.08 -5.78 -17.48
CA VAL A 70 5.08 -7.12 -18.06
C VAL A 70 3.88 -7.87 -17.52
N TYR A 71 3.06 -8.41 -18.40
CA TYR A 71 1.87 -9.14 -18.02
C TYR A 71 2.16 -10.63 -17.90
N ILE A 72 2.06 -11.19 -16.70
CA ILE A 72 2.43 -12.57 -16.37
C ILE A 72 1.56 -13.57 -17.15
N ASP A 73 0.28 -13.27 -17.30
CA ASP A 73 -0.75 -14.09 -17.96
C ASP A 73 -0.84 -13.89 -19.48
N SER A 74 0.26 -13.50 -20.13
CA SER A 74 0.29 -13.34 -21.59
C SER A 74 0.14 -14.69 -22.30
N ASN A 75 -0.67 -14.71 -23.36
CA ASN A 75 -0.78 -15.85 -24.27
C ASN A 75 0.00 -15.53 -25.57
N PRO A 76 1.01 -16.34 -25.94
CA PRO A 76 1.42 -17.57 -25.28
C PRO A 76 2.36 -17.32 -24.08
N THR A 77 2.39 -18.27 -23.13
CA THR A 77 3.14 -18.13 -21.86
C THR A 77 4.60 -17.72 -22.10
N HIS A 78 5.12 -16.86 -21.22
CA HIS A 78 6.50 -16.40 -21.28
C HIS A 78 7.48 -17.56 -21.15
N THR A 79 8.42 -17.60 -22.09
CA THR A 79 9.61 -18.46 -22.08
C THR A 79 10.82 -17.58 -22.33
N GLU A 80 12.01 -18.01 -21.95
CA GLU A 80 13.25 -17.22 -22.15
C GLU A 80 13.45 -16.82 -23.63
N GLU A 81 13.24 -17.76 -24.56
CA GLU A 81 13.34 -17.52 -26.01
C GLU A 81 12.34 -16.45 -26.49
N ARG A 82 11.11 -16.46 -25.96
CA ARG A 82 10.10 -15.46 -26.33
C ARG A 82 10.41 -14.12 -25.72
N LEU A 83 10.87 -14.08 -24.48
CA LEU A 83 11.26 -12.85 -23.80
C LEU A 83 12.42 -12.16 -24.55
N ALA A 84 13.35 -12.93 -25.11
CA ALA A 84 14.44 -12.42 -25.95
C ALA A 84 13.97 -11.65 -27.20
N ASN A 85 12.78 -11.98 -27.72
CA ASN A 85 12.14 -11.32 -28.86
C ASN A 85 10.94 -10.45 -28.47
N SER A 86 10.67 -10.31 -27.17
CA SER A 86 9.52 -9.58 -26.67
C SER A 86 9.78 -8.06 -26.62
N PRO A 87 8.72 -7.24 -26.50
CA PRO A 87 8.87 -5.81 -26.26
C PRO A 87 9.73 -5.50 -25.03
N LEU A 88 9.81 -6.38 -24.03
CA LEU A 88 10.60 -6.19 -22.81
C LEU A 88 12.06 -5.82 -23.13
N LYS A 89 12.71 -6.54 -24.07
CA LYS A 89 14.09 -6.25 -24.48
C LYS A 89 14.23 -4.83 -25.06
N THR A 90 13.21 -4.38 -25.80
CA THR A 90 13.18 -3.01 -26.35
C THR A 90 12.99 -1.97 -25.25
N TYR A 91 12.13 -2.23 -24.25
CA TYR A 91 11.99 -1.33 -23.09
C TYR A 91 13.29 -1.25 -22.27
N LEU A 92 13.95 -2.39 -22.03
CA LEU A 92 15.21 -2.45 -21.26
C LEU A 92 16.37 -1.76 -21.98
N SER A 93 16.45 -1.88 -23.30
CA SER A 93 17.48 -1.20 -24.10
C SER A 93 17.23 0.30 -24.17
N ARG A 94 15.99 0.73 -24.45
CA ARG A 94 15.62 2.15 -24.57
C ARG A 94 15.69 2.90 -23.24
N SER A 95 15.43 2.23 -22.11
CA SER A 95 15.53 2.86 -20.78
C SER A 95 16.98 3.12 -20.34
N SER A 96 17.98 2.53 -21.00
CA SER A 96 19.39 2.69 -20.60
C SER A 96 19.86 4.15 -20.73
N PRO A 97 20.64 4.69 -19.77
CA PRO A 97 21.15 4.06 -18.54
C PRO A 97 20.27 4.28 -17.29
N HIS A 98 19.03 4.77 -17.45
CA HIS A 98 18.19 5.20 -16.33
C HIS A 98 17.80 4.04 -15.42
N HIS A 99 17.51 4.38 -14.15
CA HIS A 99 16.87 3.45 -13.22
C HIS A 99 15.48 3.09 -13.72
N ILE A 100 15.09 1.83 -13.49
CA ILE A 100 13.84 1.27 -13.98
C ILE A 100 12.94 0.81 -12.83
N THR A 101 11.65 0.92 -13.05
CA THR A 101 10.61 0.39 -12.19
C THR A 101 9.83 -0.65 -12.97
N VAL A 102 9.78 -1.88 -12.46
CA VAL A 102 9.18 -3.02 -13.15
C VAL A 102 7.92 -3.48 -12.45
N TYR A 103 6.84 -3.61 -13.22
CA TYR A 103 5.54 -4.09 -12.78
C TYR A 103 5.23 -5.43 -13.48
N LEU A 104 5.23 -6.51 -12.72
CA LEU A 104 4.78 -7.82 -13.14
C LEU A 104 3.33 -7.99 -12.69
N LEU A 105 2.40 -7.82 -13.63
CA LEU A 105 0.97 -7.74 -13.34
C LEU A 105 0.20 -8.83 -14.08
N ARG A 106 -1.05 -9.08 -13.70
CA ARG A 106 -2.00 -9.87 -14.51
C ARG A 106 -2.92 -8.95 -15.30
N LYS A 107 -3.20 -9.27 -16.57
CA LYS A 107 -4.25 -8.61 -17.37
C LYS A 107 -5.62 -8.99 -16.86
N VAL A 108 -5.81 -10.29 -16.61
CA VAL A 108 -7.07 -10.88 -16.19
C VAL A 108 -6.92 -11.34 -14.75
N LYS A 109 -7.74 -10.75 -13.86
CA LYS A 109 -7.90 -11.27 -12.51
C LYS A 109 -8.74 -12.54 -12.60
N VAL A 110 -8.08 -13.69 -12.48
CA VAL A 110 -8.75 -14.99 -12.52
C VAL A 110 -9.14 -15.35 -11.09
N PRO A 111 -10.44 -15.52 -10.77
CA PRO A 111 -10.83 -15.88 -9.42
C PRO A 111 -10.32 -17.29 -9.08
N HIS A 112 -9.47 -17.39 -8.06
CA HIS A 112 -9.15 -18.58 -7.27
C HIS A 112 -8.73 -19.87 -8.02
N ALA A 113 -8.45 -19.82 -9.33
CA ALA A 113 -7.93 -20.96 -10.07
C ALA A 113 -6.41 -21.05 -9.92
N LEU A 114 -5.90 -22.26 -9.64
CA LEU A 114 -4.48 -22.53 -9.55
C LEU A 114 -3.85 -22.42 -10.95
N ASP A 115 -3.00 -21.42 -11.15
CA ASP A 115 -2.26 -21.19 -12.38
C ASP A 115 -0.85 -21.77 -12.26
N LEU A 116 -0.70 -23.07 -12.52
CA LEU A 116 0.58 -23.78 -12.40
C LEU A 116 1.70 -23.22 -13.30
N LYS A 117 1.36 -22.41 -14.31
CA LYS A 117 2.31 -21.78 -15.23
C LYS A 117 2.74 -20.40 -14.76
N GLU A 118 2.04 -19.81 -13.80
CA GLU A 118 2.32 -18.46 -13.31
C GLU A 118 3.73 -18.39 -12.70
N LYS A 119 4.06 -19.35 -11.84
CA LYS A 119 5.38 -19.43 -11.19
C LYS A 119 6.52 -19.48 -12.20
N SER A 120 6.41 -20.34 -13.22
CA SER A 120 7.45 -20.47 -14.25
C SER A 120 7.54 -19.23 -15.13
N ALA A 121 6.41 -18.59 -15.45
CA ALA A 121 6.38 -17.33 -16.19
C ALA A 121 7.06 -16.19 -15.40
N ILE A 122 6.73 -16.03 -14.12
CA ILE A 122 7.39 -15.04 -13.24
C ILE A 122 8.90 -15.32 -13.19
N HIS A 123 9.30 -16.57 -13.00
CA HIS A 123 10.70 -16.95 -12.97
C HIS A 123 11.42 -16.58 -14.28
N SER A 124 10.88 -16.96 -15.44
CA SER A 124 11.49 -16.61 -16.74
C SER A 124 11.60 -15.09 -16.95
N ILE A 125 10.60 -14.31 -16.51
CA ILE A 125 10.66 -12.85 -16.59
C ILE A 125 11.76 -12.31 -15.68
N LEU A 126 11.83 -12.78 -14.43
CA LEU A 126 12.88 -12.37 -13.49
C LEU A 126 14.27 -12.72 -14.05
N THR A 127 14.48 -13.92 -14.59
CA THR A 127 15.75 -14.30 -15.23
C THR A 127 16.13 -13.35 -16.36
N ALA A 128 15.18 -12.93 -17.20
CA ALA A 128 15.42 -11.95 -18.25
C ALA A 128 15.74 -10.54 -17.70
N LEU A 129 15.28 -10.21 -16.49
CA LEU A 129 15.55 -8.94 -15.81
C LEU A 129 16.86 -8.93 -15.02
N ALA A 130 17.40 -10.09 -14.65
CA ALA A 130 18.59 -10.21 -13.81
C ALA A 130 19.79 -9.36 -14.27
N PRO A 131 20.15 -9.30 -15.58
CA PRO A 131 21.24 -8.45 -16.05
C PRO A 131 21.01 -6.94 -15.85
N HIS A 132 19.78 -6.53 -15.54
CA HIS A 132 19.37 -5.15 -15.33
C HIS A 132 19.07 -4.83 -13.87
N SER A 133 19.22 -5.78 -12.94
CA SER A 133 18.92 -5.59 -11.52
C SER A 133 19.65 -4.42 -10.86
N PRO A 134 20.91 -4.04 -11.21
CA PRO A 134 21.57 -2.89 -10.59
C PRO A 134 20.85 -1.57 -10.87
N ARG A 135 20.10 -1.50 -11.97
CA ARG A 135 19.32 -0.32 -12.37
C ARG A 135 17.90 -0.33 -11.80
N MET A 136 17.44 -1.42 -11.19
CA MET A 136 16.07 -1.53 -10.71
C MET A 136 15.90 -0.73 -9.42
N SER A 137 15.04 0.30 -9.46
CA SER A 137 14.65 1.08 -8.29
C SER A 137 13.36 0.58 -7.65
N GLY A 138 12.50 -0.08 -8.41
CA GLY A 138 11.26 -0.66 -7.91
C GLY A 138 10.89 -1.95 -8.63
N LEU A 139 10.39 -2.93 -7.88
CA LEU A 139 9.89 -4.21 -8.39
C LEU A 139 8.56 -4.53 -7.74
N PHE A 140 7.52 -4.64 -8.56
CA PHE A 140 6.15 -4.91 -8.15
C PHE A 140 5.69 -6.20 -8.81
N ILE A 141 5.24 -7.17 -8.03
CA ILE A 141 4.81 -8.49 -8.48
C ILE A 141 3.41 -8.74 -7.90
N GLU A 142 2.39 -8.74 -8.76
CA GLU A 142 1.02 -9.13 -8.45
C GLU A 142 0.74 -10.51 -9.06
N ALA A 143 0.83 -11.54 -8.23
CA ALA A 143 0.51 -12.92 -8.60
C ALA A 143 -0.94 -13.27 -8.23
N ASN A 144 -1.46 -14.36 -8.79
CA ASN A 144 -2.75 -14.91 -8.39
C ASN A 144 -2.62 -15.72 -7.10
N ALA A 145 -1.61 -16.58 -7.04
CA ALA A 145 -1.36 -17.50 -5.92
C ALA A 145 -0.08 -17.14 -5.15
N SER A 146 -0.08 -17.32 -3.82
CA SER A 146 1.10 -17.04 -2.99
C SER A 146 2.29 -17.94 -3.35
N SER A 147 2.05 -19.19 -3.76
CA SER A 147 3.09 -20.13 -4.21
C SER A 147 3.80 -19.75 -5.52
N SER A 148 3.21 -18.86 -6.32
CA SER A 148 3.78 -18.31 -7.56
C SER A 148 4.79 -17.20 -7.31
N LEU A 149 4.71 -16.54 -6.15
CA LEU A 149 5.64 -15.47 -5.80
C LEU A 149 7.06 -16.02 -5.66
N PRO A 150 8.09 -15.25 -6.09
CA PRO A 150 9.46 -15.61 -5.78
C PRO A 150 9.67 -15.55 -4.26
N SER A 151 10.52 -16.44 -3.76
CA SER A 151 11.03 -16.35 -2.39
C SER A 151 11.80 -15.03 -2.24
N ILE A 152 11.33 -14.12 -1.38
CA ILE A 152 12.02 -12.84 -1.13
C ILE A 152 13.43 -13.05 -0.56
N PRO A 153 13.66 -13.99 0.39
CA PRO A 153 15.01 -14.33 0.80
C PRO A 153 15.93 -14.71 -0.35
N ASP A 154 15.44 -15.56 -1.26
CA ASP A 154 16.23 -16.00 -2.40
C ASP A 154 16.48 -14.83 -3.35
N LEU A 155 15.44 -14.07 -3.69
CA LEU A 155 15.51 -12.91 -4.58
C LEU A 155 16.52 -11.85 -4.11
N LEU A 156 16.62 -11.64 -2.80
CA LEU A 156 17.56 -10.68 -2.21
C LEU A 156 18.93 -11.28 -1.90
N SER A 157 19.08 -12.60 -2.01
CA SER A 157 20.36 -13.29 -1.80
C SER A 157 21.30 -13.09 -2.99
N ALA A 158 22.61 -13.06 -2.72
CA ALA A 158 23.63 -12.96 -3.76
C ALA A 158 23.65 -14.15 -4.75
N HIS A 159 23.09 -15.31 -4.39
CA HIS A 159 23.07 -16.50 -5.25
C HIS A 159 22.03 -16.46 -6.36
N SER A 160 21.05 -15.57 -6.26
CA SER A 160 19.95 -15.50 -7.22
C SER A 160 20.37 -14.95 -8.59
N GLY A 161 21.59 -14.43 -8.70
CA GLY A 161 22.05 -13.69 -9.87
C GLY A 161 21.51 -12.26 -9.93
N PHE A 162 20.68 -11.86 -8.95
CA PHE A 162 20.21 -10.47 -8.82
C PHE A 162 21.10 -9.71 -7.85
N VAL A 163 21.55 -8.54 -8.29
CA VAL A 163 22.25 -7.56 -7.47
C VAL A 163 21.41 -6.29 -7.47
N PHE A 164 20.68 -6.07 -6.38
CA PHE A 164 19.75 -4.94 -6.21
C PHE A 164 20.43 -3.78 -5.48
N GLU A 165 21.35 -3.08 -6.14
CA GLU A 165 22.08 -1.94 -5.53
C GLU A 165 21.16 -0.74 -5.27
N ASN A 166 20.20 -0.51 -6.16
CA ASN A 166 19.35 0.68 -6.17
C ASN A 166 17.89 0.41 -5.82
N LEU A 167 17.54 -0.81 -5.40
CA LEU A 167 16.15 -1.19 -5.13
C LEU A 167 15.64 -0.48 -3.88
N LYS A 168 14.68 0.43 -4.08
CA LYS A 168 14.03 1.20 -3.02
C LYS A 168 12.66 0.64 -2.65
N CYS A 169 11.95 0.05 -3.62
CA CYS A 169 10.60 -0.46 -3.43
C CYS A 169 10.48 -1.90 -3.92
N LEU A 170 10.01 -2.78 -3.05
CA LEU A 170 9.71 -4.18 -3.38
C LEU A 170 8.29 -4.50 -2.94
N MET A 171 7.46 -4.91 -3.88
CA MET A 171 6.11 -5.38 -3.62
C MET A 171 5.93 -6.77 -4.23
N ALA A 172 5.56 -7.75 -3.42
CA ALA A 172 5.26 -9.10 -3.85
C ALA A 172 3.99 -9.56 -3.16
N THR A 173 2.88 -9.46 -3.88
CA THR A 173 1.52 -9.72 -3.37
C THR A 173 0.82 -10.77 -4.20
N SER A 174 -0.01 -11.57 -3.55
CA SER A 174 -0.88 -12.53 -4.20
C SER A 174 -2.34 -12.08 -4.12
N ASN A 175 -3.26 -12.70 -4.87
CA ASN A 175 -4.71 -12.49 -4.68
C ASN A 175 -5.32 -13.56 -3.78
N CYS A 176 -4.62 -14.67 -3.58
CA CYS A 176 -5.08 -15.83 -2.85
C CYS A 176 -3.87 -16.54 -2.24
N ASP A 177 -3.98 -16.85 -0.95
CA ASP A 177 -3.05 -17.76 -0.32
C ASP A 177 -3.43 -19.22 -0.65
N ASP A 178 -2.52 -19.95 -1.28
CA ASP A 178 -2.67 -21.35 -1.65
C ASP A 178 -1.75 -22.28 -0.83
N SER A 179 -1.27 -21.79 0.32
CA SER A 179 -0.43 -22.51 1.27
C SER A 179 -0.95 -23.91 1.64
N HIS A 180 -2.27 -24.07 1.76
CA HIS A 180 -2.91 -25.36 2.05
C HIS A 180 -2.79 -26.40 0.92
N ILE A 181 -2.63 -25.95 -0.33
CA ILE A 181 -2.57 -26.82 -1.51
C ILE A 181 -1.12 -27.16 -1.84
N LEU A 182 -0.25 -26.14 -1.78
CA LEU A 182 1.17 -26.25 -2.11
C LEU A 182 1.98 -25.79 -0.90
N PRO A 183 2.29 -26.67 0.07
CA PRO A 183 3.12 -26.32 1.21
C PRO A 183 4.54 -25.93 0.78
N LEU A 184 5.25 -25.23 1.65
CA LEU A 184 6.62 -24.81 1.42
C LEU A 184 7.52 -26.04 1.21
N PRO A 185 8.39 -26.02 0.20
CA PRO A 185 9.40 -27.06 0.05
C PRO A 185 10.36 -26.99 1.25
N LEU A 186 10.25 -27.96 2.16
CA LEU A 186 11.19 -28.18 3.26
C LEU A 186 12.36 -29.07 2.77
N PRO A 187 13.61 -28.83 3.22
CA PRO A 187 14.15 -27.69 3.98
C PRO A 187 14.86 -26.67 3.07
N LEU A 188 14.77 -25.38 3.46
CA LEU A 188 15.64 -24.34 2.90
C LEU A 188 17.12 -24.63 3.25
N PRO A 189 18.08 -24.21 2.40
CA PRO A 189 19.50 -24.38 2.69
C PRO A 189 19.87 -23.76 4.06
N LEU A 190 20.60 -24.51 4.89
CA LEU A 190 20.95 -24.14 6.26
C LEU A 190 21.84 -22.89 6.38
N SER A 191 22.45 -22.43 5.29
CA SER A 191 23.29 -21.22 5.28
C SER A 191 22.97 -20.37 4.06
N LEU A 192 22.31 -19.23 4.28
CA LEU A 192 22.19 -18.19 3.26
C LEU A 192 23.43 -17.28 3.31
N PRO A 193 23.92 -16.82 2.16
CA PRO A 193 25.03 -15.87 2.10
C PRO A 193 24.58 -14.55 2.75
N PRO A 194 25.54 -13.71 3.20
CA PRO A 194 25.21 -12.38 3.69
C PRO A 194 24.41 -11.61 2.64
N ILE A 195 23.33 -10.97 3.09
CA ILE A 195 22.54 -10.07 2.25
C ILE A 195 23.41 -8.84 1.97
N PRO A 196 23.59 -8.43 0.70
CA PRO A 196 24.25 -7.17 0.39
C PRO A 196 23.53 -6.01 1.08
N ALA A 197 24.20 -4.87 1.26
CA ALA A 197 23.53 -3.67 1.77
C ALA A 197 22.48 -3.22 0.74
N ILE A 198 21.19 -3.38 1.07
CA ILE A 198 20.07 -2.99 0.19
C ILE A 198 19.50 -1.67 0.70
N SER A 199 19.27 -0.73 -0.22
CA SER A 199 18.68 0.59 0.06
C SER A 199 17.15 0.57 0.10
N LEU A 200 16.54 -0.53 0.57
CA LEU A 200 15.10 -0.73 0.52
C LEU A 200 14.40 0.18 1.53
N THR A 201 13.53 1.06 1.03
CA THR A 201 12.73 2.00 1.83
C THR A 201 11.28 1.55 1.96
N TYR A 202 10.78 0.73 1.03
CA TYR A 202 9.40 0.24 1.06
C TYR A 202 9.34 -1.26 0.73
N LEU A 203 8.68 -2.03 1.58
CA LEU A 203 8.48 -3.46 1.42
C LEU A 203 6.99 -3.79 1.61
N ASN A 204 6.39 -4.41 0.60
CA ASN A 204 5.07 -5.01 0.72
C ASN A 204 5.18 -6.50 0.39
N ILE A 205 4.91 -7.35 1.38
CA ILE A 205 5.23 -8.78 1.34
C ILE A 205 4.01 -9.62 1.75
N ASP A 206 3.85 -10.77 1.12
CA ASP A 206 2.85 -11.76 1.53
C ASP A 206 3.27 -12.51 2.80
N GLY A 207 2.31 -12.91 3.64
CA GLY A 207 2.54 -13.57 4.93
C GLY A 207 3.41 -14.82 4.80
N ARG A 208 3.23 -15.59 3.70
CA ARG A 208 4.05 -16.77 3.43
C ARG A 208 5.54 -16.42 3.27
N ASN A 209 5.82 -15.40 2.47
CA ASN A 209 7.19 -14.90 2.26
C ASN A 209 7.77 -14.25 3.52
N LEU A 210 6.92 -13.59 4.32
CA LEU A 210 7.34 -13.03 5.60
C LEU A 210 7.80 -14.13 6.56
N PHE A 211 7.05 -15.21 6.74
CA PHE A 211 7.42 -16.27 7.67
C PHE A 211 8.69 -17.02 7.23
N LEU A 212 8.89 -17.21 5.93
CA LEU A 212 10.18 -17.67 5.41
C LEU A 212 11.32 -16.72 5.81
N SER A 213 11.03 -15.42 5.86
CA SER A 213 12.01 -14.37 6.11
C SER A 213 12.30 -14.09 7.59
N LEU A 214 11.47 -14.63 8.49
CA LEU A 214 11.61 -14.48 9.94
C LEU A 214 12.23 -15.72 10.60
N ASN A 215 12.15 -16.88 9.95
CA ASN A 215 12.70 -18.11 10.48
C ASN A 215 14.21 -18.23 10.22
N PRO A 216 14.99 -18.74 11.20
CA PRO A 216 16.38 -19.07 10.97
C PRO A 216 16.56 -19.98 9.75
N PRO A 217 17.63 -19.79 8.96
CA PRO A 217 18.77 -18.90 9.22
C PRO A 217 18.58 -17.45 8.73
N PHE A 218 17.41 -17.08 8.17
CA PHE A 218 17.22 -15.77 7.54
C PHE A 218 16.42 -14.83 8.43
N HIS A 219 17.00 -13.68 8.77
CA HIS A 219 16.33 -12.62 9.53
C HIS A 219 16.27 -11.36 8.69
N LEU A 220 15.47 -11.38 7.62
CA LEU A 220 15.42 -10.33 6.61
C LEU A 220 15.30 -8.93 7.22
N LEU A 221 14.36 -8.77 8.15
CA LEU A 221 14.05 -7.46 8.74
C LEU A 221 15.26 -6.85 9.47
N GLN A 222 16.19 -7.67 9.99
CA GLN A 222 17.40 -7.17 10.65
C GLN A 222 18.33 -6.41 9.69
N HIS A 223 18.23 -6.70 8.39
CA HIS A 223 19.04 -6.07 7.34
C HIS A 223 18.36 -4.85 6.71
N LEU A 224 17.10 -4.57 7.03
CA LEU A 224 16.28 -3.51 6.42
C LEU A 224 16.17 -2.26 7.29
N SER A 225 17.28 -1.80 7.87
CA SER A 225 17.32 -0.62 8.76
C SER A 225 16.86 0.70 8.10
N GLN A 226 16.83 0.76 6.76
CA GLN A 226 16.39 1.93 6.00
C GLN A 226 14.89 1.90 5.68
N LEU A 227 14.16 0.86 6.11
CA LEU A 227 12.76 0.68 5.76
C LEU A 227 11.88 1.75 6.41
N GLU A 228 11.17 2.51 5.58
CA GLU A 228 10.23 3.56 5.97
C GLU A 228 8.78 3.08 5.89
N GLY A 229 8.49 2.09 5.02
CA GLY A 229 7.18 1.47 4.88
C GLY A 229 7.23 -0.06 4.84
N LEU A 230 6.43 -0.70 5.67
CA LEU A 230 6.23 -2.15 5.69
C LEU A 230 4.74 -2.44 5.55
N CYS A 231 4.36 -3.27 4.58
CA CYS A 231 3.01 -3.80 4.45
C CYS A 231 3.07 -5.32 4.39
N VAL A 232 2.18 -5.99 5.14
CA VAL A 232 2.07 -7.45 5.16
C VAL A 232 0.68 -7.85 4.72
N ASN A 233 0.58 -8.70 3.70
CA ASN A 233 -0.70 -9.22 3.20
C ASN A 233 -0.93 -10.67 3.64
N HIS A 234 -2.18 -11.08 3.74
CA HIS A 234 -2.60 -12.46 4.02
C HIS A 234 -1.96 -13.05 5.27
N LEU A 235 -1.69 -12.26 6.31
CA LEU A 235 -1.11 -12.78 7.54
C LEU A 235 -2.19 -13.48 8.38
N THR A 236 -2.54 -14.71 7.99
CA THR A 236 -3.67 -15.49 8.52
C THR A 236 -3.22 -16.87 9.02
N PRO A 237 -4.00 -17.57 9.88
CA PRO A 237 -3.72 -18.93 10.32
C PRO A 237 -3.69 -19.98 9.21
N ARG A 238 -4.11 -19.60 8.00
CA ARG A 238 -4.14 -20.46 6.81
C ARG A 238 -2.79 -20.53 6.09
N VAL A 239 -1.94 -19.52 6.32
CA VAL A 239 -0.61 -19.46 5.73
C VAL A 239 0.29 -20.55 6.30
N ASP A 240 1.05 -21.19 5.41
CA ASP A 240 2.03 -22.19 5.81
C ASP A 240 3.13 -21.58 6.70
N GLY A 241 3.45 -22.26 7.79
CA GLY A 241 4.37 -21.77 8.81
C GLY A 241 3.79 -20.72 9.77
N PHE A 242 2.49 -20.40 9.70
CA PHE A 242 1.88 -19.48 10.66
C PHE A 242 2.05 -19.98 12.10
N SER A 243 2.52 -19.08 12.98
CA SER A 243 2.46 -19.28 14.42
C SER A 243 2.42 -17.92 15.12
N MET A 244 1.75 -17.87 16.27
CA MET A 244 1.73 -16.65 17.08
C MET A 244 3.14 -16.21 17.50
N ALA A 245 4.04 -17.16 17.76
CA ALA A 245 5.43 -16.85 18.06
C ALA A 245 6.15 -16.12 16.91
N LEU A 246 5.81 -16.41 15.65
CA LEU A 246 6.37 -15.67 14.51
C LEU A 246 5.72 -14.31 14.32
N VAL A 247 4.43 -14.18 14.62
CA VAL A 247 3.75 -12.88 14.67
C VAL A 247 4.38 -12.00 15.75
N ASP A 248 4.64 -12.53 16.94
CA ASP A 248 5.33 -11.78 18.00
C ASP A 248 6.75 -11.39 17.58
N LYS A 249 7.51 -12.32 16.98
CA LYS A 249 8.84 -12.01 16.41
C LYS A 249 8.80 -10.92 15.33
N LEU A 250 7.74 -10.86 14.51
CA LEU A 250 7.56 -9.76 13.55
C LEU A 250 7.49 -8.43 14.28
N PHE A 251 6.64 -8.34 15.30
CA PHE A 251 6.52 -7.11 16.09
C PHE A 251 7.83 -6.79 16.78
N ASP A 252 8.50 -7.75 17.42
CA ASP A 252 9.82 -7.56 18.03
C ASP A 252 10.86 -7.02 17.04
N ALA A 253 10.88 -7.55 15.80
CA ALA A 253 11.79 -7.07 14.77
C ALA A 253 11.46 -5.63 14.32
N ILE A 254 10.17 -5.27 14.23
CA ILE A 254 9.74 -3.90 13.95
C ILE A 254 10.28 -2.95 15.01
N ILE A 255 10.15 -3.30 16.31
CA ILE A 255 10.58 -2.45 17.43
C ILE A 255 12.09 -2.29 17.45
N ASN A 256 12.80 -3.41 17.34
CA ASN A 256 14.21 -3.47 17.65
C ASN A 256 15.10 -3.12 16.45
N THR A 257 14.58 -3.17 15.22
CA THR A 257 15.40 -2.97 14.02
C THR A 257 14.90 -1.88 13.09
N LEU A 258 13.58 -1.68 12.95
CA LEU A 258 13.02 -0.79 11.92
C LEU A 258 12.77 0.63 12.46
N PHE A 259 13.82 1.28 12.97
CA PHE A 259 13.72 2.60 13.62
C PHE A 259 13.31 3.75 12.68
N LYS A 260 13.39 3.56 11.35
CA LYS A 260 12.90 4.53 10.35
C LYS A 260 11.45 4.28 9.90
N LEU A 261 10.81 3.23 10.42
CA LEU A 261 9.49 2.84 9.97
C LEU A 261 8.46 3.94 10.32
N ARG A 262 7.85 4.49 9.27
CA ARG A 262 6.81 5.52 9.34
C ARG A 262 5.44 4.95 8.98
N THR A 263 5.39 4.01 8.04
CA THR A 263 4.15 3.39 7.58
C THR A 263 4.15 1.91 7.87
N LEU A 264 3.13 1.43 8.57
CA LEU A 264 2.88 0.02 8.82
C LEU A 264 1.50 -0.36 8.27
N GLY A 265 1.46 -1.39 7.43
CA GLY A 265 0.26 -1.87 6.77
C GLY A 265 -0.02 -3.33 7.05
N PHE A 266 -1.29 -3.68 7.25
CA PHE A 266 -1.77 -5.05 7.30
C PHE A 266 -2.96 -5.20 6.35
N ASP A 267 -2.89 -6.15 5.42
CA ASP A 267 -4.00 -6.52 4.54
C ASP A 267 -4.39 -7.97 4.81
N GLU A 268 -5.67 -8.21 5.11
CA GLU A 268 -6.19 -9.53 5.49
C GLU A 268 -5.41 -10.18 6.64
N PHE A 269 -5.29 -9.48 7.78
CA PHE A 269 -4.71 -10.05 9.00
C PHE A 269 -5.77 -10.82 9.78
N GLU A 270 -5.50 -12.08 10.12
CA GLU A 270 -6.43 -12.92 10.89
C GLU A 270 -5.74 -13.50 12.12
N MET A 271 -6.42 -13.42 13.26
CA MET A 271 -5.98 -13.99 14.52
C MET A 271 -6.71 -15.32 14.73
N PRO A 272 -6.03 -16.40 15.17
CA PRO A 272 -6.73 -17.62 15.50
C PRO A 272 -7.73 -17.37 16.65
N PRO A 273 -8.92 -18.01 16.64
CA PRO A 273 -9.99 -17.75 17.62
C PRO A 273 -9.56 -17.85 19.08
N ASN A 274 -8.57 -18.71 19.36
CA ASN A 274 -8.09 -19.00 20.72
C ASN A 274 -7.03 -17.99 21.23
N ALA A 275 -6.56 -17.05 20.40
CA ALA A 275 -5.51 -16.13 20.79
C ALA A 275 -6.00 -14.91 21.58
N THR A 276 -7.31 -14.70 21.68
CA THR A 276 -7.90 -13.59 22.44
C THR A 276 -7.73 -13.70 23.95
N SER A 277 -7.38 -14.89 24.46
CA SER A 277 -7.08 -15.11 25.88
C SER A 277 -5.61 -14.89 26.25
N LEU A 278 -4.75 -14.54 25.29
CA LEU A 278 -3.35 -14.24 25.59
C LEU A 278 -3.28 -12.98 26.47
N PRO A 279 -2.41 -12.97 27.49
CA PRO A 279 -2.21 -11.79 28.33
C PRO A 279 -1.89 -10.60 27.43
N SER A 280 -2.47 -9.43 27.75
CA SER A 280 -2.18 -8.20 27.02
C SER A 280 -0.65 -8.07 26.97
N PRO A 281 -0.05 -8.06 25.78
CA PRO A 281 1.38 -7.78 25.70
C PRO A 281 1.60 -6.42 26.36
N ASP A 282 2.69 -6.28 27.12
CA ASP A 282 3.16 -4.97 27.54
C ASP A 282 3.17 -4.08 26.29
N PRO A 283 2.62 -2.86 26.28
CA PRO A 283 2.55 -2.05 25.07
C PRO A 283 3.96 -1.87 24.49
N LEU A 284 4.26 -2.65 23.43
CA LEU A 284 5.64 -2.97 23.08
C LEU A 284 6.31 -1.86 22.26
N LEU A 285 5.54 -1.04 21.52
CA LEU A 285 6.08 -0.03 20.60
C LEU A 285 5.99 1.39 21.19
N PRO A 286 7.04 1.89 21.85
CA PRO A 286 7.13 3.30 22.23
C PRO A 286 7.39 4.27 21.05
N CYS A 287 7.50 3.83 19.78
CA CYS A 287 8.05 4.68 18.71
C CYS A 287 7.40 4.62 17.29
N SER A 288 7.34 5.83 16.72
CA SER A 288 7.47 6.29 15.31
C SER A 288 6.54 5.87 14.18
N VAL A 289 5.61 4.92 14.35
CA VAL A 289 4.65 4.61 13.28
C VAL A 289 3.71 5.80 13.08
N HIS A 290 4.03 6.67 12.12
CA HIS A 290 3.21 7.82 11.75
C HIS A 290 1.88 7.37 11.16
N ARG A 291 1.88 6.32 10.35
CA ARG A 291 0.72 5.86 9.59
C ARG A 291 0.50 4.36 9.76
N LEU A 292 -0.63 3.99 10.35
CA LEU A 292 -1.09 2.61 10.45
C LEU A 292 -2.24 2.39 9.47
N VAL A 293 -2.09 1.44 8.55
CA VAL A 293 -3.12 1.09 7.57
C VAL A 293 -3.55 -0.35 7.80
N ILE A 294 -4.85 -0.58 7.99
CA ILE A 294 -5.41 -1.91 8.14
C ILE A 294 -6.48 -2.09 7.06
N ARG A 295 -6.42 -3.21 6.34
CA ARG A 295 -7.31 -3.52 5.22
C ARG A 295 -7.98 -4.87 5.45
N SER A 296 -9.26 -4.96 5.06
CA SER A 296 -10.01 -6.23 4.97
C SER A 296 -9.90 -7.12 6.23
N THR A 297 -9.75 -6.50 7.41
CA THR A 297 -9.43 -7.20 8.67
C THR A 297 -10.62 -7.15 9.63
N ALA A 298 -10.87 -8.26 10.32
CA ALA A 298 -11.95 -8.38 11.30
C ALA A 298 -11.60 -7.72 12.64
N SER A 299 -12.63 -7.38 13.42
CA SER A 299 -12.52 -6.67 14.70
C SER A 299 -11.52 -7.27 15.71
N PRO A 300 -11.53 -8.59 16.00
CA PRO A 300 -10.59 -9.16 16.98
C PRO A 300 -9.13 -9.00 16.55
N SER A 301 -8.86 -9.15 15.26
CA SER A 301 -7.55 -8.98 14.64
C SER A 301 -7.09 -7.52 14.65
N MET A 302 -7.99 -6.57 14.39
CA MET A 302 -7.68 -5.15 14.55
C MET A 302 -7.29 -4.82 15.99
N GLN A 303 -8.05 -5.32 16.97
CA GLN A 303 -7.78 -5.06 18.38
C GLN A 303 -6.40 -5.59 18.80
N PHE A 304 -5.98 -6.75 18.29
CA PHE A 304 -4.64 -7.29 18.50
C PHE A 304 -3.54 -6.38 17.96
N ILE A 305 -3.75 -5.77 16.78
CA ILE A 305 -2.82 -4.78 16.20
C ILE A 305 -2.79 -3.52 17.07
N PHE A 306 -3.95 -3.01 17.51
CA PHE A 306 -4.05 -1.80 18.32
C PHE A 306 -3.42 -1.93 19.71
N GLN A 307 -3.40 -3.13 20.29
CA GLN A 307 -2.65 -3.41 21.53
C GLN A 307 -1.14 -3.24 21.35
N ARG A 308 -0.63 -3.44 20.13
CA ARG A 308 0.80 -3.32 19.82
C ARG A 308 1.15 -1.94 19.27
N VAL A 309 0.26 -1.31 18.51
CA VAL A 309 0.45 0.01 17.89
C VAL A 309 -0.57 1.00 18.47
N THR A 310 -0.17 1.72 19.51
CA THR A 310 -1.11 2.47 20.37
C THR A 310 -1.30 3.94 20.01
N HIS A 311 -0.35 4.55 19.29
CA HIS A 311 -0.35 6.00 19.02
C HIS A 311 0.08 6.36 17.58
N PRO A 312 -0.57 5.82 16.52
CA PRO A 312 -0.28 6.28 15.16
C PRO A 312 -0.84 7.69 14.93
N ASP A 313 -0.13 8.56 14.21
CA ASP A 313 -0.66 9.89 13.88
C ASP A 313 -1.87 9.77 12.91
N GLU A 314 -1.80 8.83 11.97
CA GLU A 314 -2.87 8.49 11.04
C GLU A 314 -3.23 7.00 11.13
N LEU A 315 -4.53 6.73 11.31
CA LEU A 315 -5.13 5.41 11.25
C LEU A 315 -6.04 5.31 10.02
N GLY A 316 -5.68 4.45 9.06
CA GLY A 316 -6.50 4.11 7.90
C GLY A 316 -7.14 2.73 8.06
N LEU A 317 -8.47 2.66 7.99
CA LEU A 317 -9.27 1.43 8.07
C LEU A 317 -10.04 1.22 6.77
N ILE A 318 -9.60 0.27 5.96
CA ILE A 318 -10.01 0.12 4.56
C ILE A 318 -10.74 -1.20 4.37
N GLY A 319 -12.05 -1.16 4.18
CA GLY A 319 -12.86 -2.39 4.02
C GLY A 319 -12.83 -3.31 5.25
N CYS A 320 -12.48 -2.79 6.42
CA CYS A 320 -12.48 -3.57 7.67
C CYS A 320 -13.91 -3.90 8.14
N PHE A 321 -14.01 -4.99 8.89
CA PHE A 321 -15.27 -5.53 9.38
C PHE A 321 -15.43 -5.31 10.89
N PHE A 322 -16.50 -4.63 11.26
CA PHE A 322 -16.87 -4.29 12.62
C PHE A 322 -17.93 -5.29 13.11
N SER A 323 -17.52 -6.51 13.44
CA SER A 323 -18.40 -7.59 13.89
C SER A 323 -18.72 -7.53 15.38
N GLU A 324 -17.89 -6.83 16.17
CA GLU A 324 -18.04 -6.72 17.62
C GLU A 324 -18.16 -5.26 18.07
N PRO A 325 -19.06 -4.93 19.02
CA PRO A 325 -19.35 -3.56 19.42
C PRO A 325 -18.24 -2.86 20.24
N LYS A 326 -17.11 -3.52 20.49
CA LYS A 326 -16.07 -3.04 21.43
C LYS A 326 -14.67 -2.97 20.79
N VAL A 327 -14.58 -2.43 19.58
CA VAL A 327 -13.27 -2.11 18.99
C VAL A 327 -12.79 -0.78 19.57
N LEU A 328 -11.72 -0.82 20.37
CA LEU A 328 -11.09 0.37 20.92
C LEU A 328 -10.05 0.88 19.93
N LEU A 329 -10.34 2.01 19.30
CA LEU A 329 -9.39 2.63 18.38
C LEU A 329 -8.18 3.20 19.14
N PRO A 330 -6.96 3.06 18.59
CA PRO A 330 -5.78 3.69 19.17
C PRO A 330 -5.90 5.22 19.03
N LYS A 331 -5.21 5.94 19.93
CA LYS A 331 -5.17 7.40 19.86
C LYS A 331 -4.48 7.81 18.57
N SER A 332 -5.16 8.62 17.77
CA SER A 332 -4.66 9.06 16.47
C SER A 332 -5.16 10.45 16.13
N ALA A 333 -4.34 11.23 15.44
CA ALA A 333 -4.70 12.59 15.03
C ALA A 333 -5.67 12.57 13.83
N ARG A 334 -5.54 11.58 12.96
CA ARG A 334 -6.33 11.40 11.75
C ARG A 334 -6.88 9.99 11.67
N LEU A 335 -8.19 9.86 11.48
CA LEU A 335 -8.88 8.59 11.28
C LEU A 335 -9.54 8.60 9.90
N VAL A 336 -9.19 7.61 9.07
CA VAL A 336 -9.71 7.46 7.72
C VAL A 336 -10.45 6.14 7.63
N PHE A 337 -11.74 6.20 7.32
CA PHE A 337 -12.54 5.04 6.94
C PHE A 337 -12.67 5.01 5.43
N GLU A 338 -12.24 3.94 4.79
CA GLU A 338 -12.37 3.77 3.34
C GLU A 338 -13.13 2.50 3.02
N ARG A 339 -14.15 2.56 2.15
CA ARG A 339 -14.94 1.39 1.70
C ARG A 339 -15.49 0.53 2.85
N THR A 340 -15.64 1.09 4.05
CA THR A 340 -16.26 0.40 5.20
C THR A 340 -17.73 0.11 4.91
N VAL A 341 -18.28 -0.97 5.47
CA VAL A 341 -19.68 -1.39 5.26
C VAL A 341 -20.52 -1.41 6.54
N ASP A 342 -19.91 -1.61 7.71
CA ASP A 342 -20.61 -1.82 8.99
C ASP A 342 -20.94 -0.51 9.74
N PHE A 343 -21.82 0.32 9.16
CA PHE A 343 -22.17 1.64 9.73
C PHE A 343 -23.07 1.59 10.97
N ASP A 344 -23.58 0.43 11.37
CA ASP A 344 -24.48 0.34 12.52
C ASP A 344 -23.76 0.50 13.85
N ILE A 345 -22.54 -0.02 13.99
CA ILE A 345 -21.78 0.07 15.24
C ILE A 345 -20.71 1.16 15.22
N LEU A 346 -20.34 1.61 14.02
CA LEU A 346 -19.34 2.65 13.81
C LEU A 346 -19.58 3.95 14.60
N PRO A 347 -20.83 4.42 14.83
CA PRO A 347 -21.06 5.59 15.67
C PRO A 347 -20.53 5.42 17.11
N ASP A 348 -20.69 4.25 17.72
CA ASP A 348 -20.17 4.03 19.08
C ASP A 348 -18.65 4.10 19.10
N ILE A 349 -18.01 3.47 18.10
CA ILE A 349 -16.55 3.43 17.95
C ILE A 349 -15.99 4.84 17.72
N ILE A 350 -16.62 5.65 16.86
CA ILE A 350 -16.19 7.02 16.58
C ILE A 350 -16.35 7.91 17.81
N LEU A 351 -17.41 7.73 18.60
CA LEU A 351 -17.61 8.52 19.83
C LEU A 351 -16.58 8.20 20.92
N GLU A 352 -15.88 7.08 20.81
CA GLU A 352 -14.77 6.71 21.68
C GLU A 352 -13.42 7.23 21.16
N TRP A 353 -13.33 7.66 19.91
CA TRP A 353 -12.12 8.28 19.36
C TRP A 353 -12.12 9.80 19.59
N ASP A 354 -10.96 10.37 19.91
CA ASP A 354 -10.81 11.75 20.37
C ASP A 354 -9.94 12.64 19.46
N GLY A 355 -9.65 12.19 18.24
CA GLY A 355 -8.79 12.89 17.31
C GLY A 355 -9.46 14.04 16.52
N PRO A 356 -8.67 14.96 15.96
CA PRO A 356 -9.16 16.14 15.26
C PRO A 356 -9.61 15.95 13.81
N THR A 357 -9.21 14.88 13.10
CA THR A 357 -9.54 14.73 11.67
C THR A 357 -10.19 13.39 11.36
N LEU A 358 -11.45 13.39 10.97
CA LEU A 358 -12.20 12.21 10.55
C LEU A 358 -12.52 12.29 9.06
N GLU A 359 -12.21 11.22 8.32
CA GLU A 359 -12.45 11.16 6.88
C GLU A 359 -13.16 9.87 6.49
N PHE A 360 -14.11 9.98 5.57
CA PHE A 360 -14.79 8.85 4.94
C PHE A 360 -14.54 8.88 3.44
N HIS A 361 -14.06 7.78 2.89
CA HIS A 361 -13.61 7.65 1.51
C HIS A 361 -14.35 6.49 0.84
N SER A 362 -15.08 6.76 -0.24
CA SER A 362 -15.80 5.74 -1.03
C SER A 362 -16.74 4.84 -0.20
N CYS A 363 -17.26 5.36 0.91
CA CYS A 363 -18.16 4.65 1.81
C CYS A 363 -19.60 4.68 1.29
N LYS A 364 -20.01 3.65 0.55
CA LYS A 364 -21.33 3.60 -0.11
C LYS A 364 -22.50 3.51 0.87
N SER A 365 -22.29 2.88 2.02
CA SER A 365 -23.32 2.69 3.04
C SER A 365 -23.47 3.89 3.99
N LEU A 366 -22.66 4.94 3.82
CA LEU A 366 -22.76 6.16 4.60
C LEU A 366 -23.98 6.98 4.14
N ASN A 367 -24.96 7.14 5.02
CA ASN A 367 -26.23 7.81 4.74
C ASN A 367 -26.70 8.71 5.89
N ALA A 368 -27.85 9.38 5.73
CA ALA A 368 -28.43 10.26 6.75
C ALA A 368 -28.71 9.56 8.09
N PHE A 369 -29.11 8.28 8.05
CA PHE A 369 -29.40 7.51 9.25
C PHE A 369 -28.15 7.32 10.12
N PHE A 370 -26.98 7.09 9.50
CA PHE A 370 -25.72 7.04 10.23
C PHE A 370 -25.42 8.33 10.98
N LEU A 371 -25.55 9.50 10.32
CA LEU A 371 -25.30 10.79 10.97
C LEU A 371 -26.29 11.04 12.11
N THR A 372 -27.57 10.77 11.90
CA THR A 372 -28.61 10.89 12.93
C THR A 372 -28.25 10.03 14.15
N LYS A 373 -27.89 8.76 13.93
CA LYS A 373 -27.49 7.82 14.98
C LYS A 373 -26.22 8.29 15.71
N LEU A 374 -25.26 8.88 15.00
CA LEU A 374 -24.06 9.46 15.59
C LEU A 374 -24.39 10.66 16.49
N LEU A 375 -25.29 11.53 16.04
CA LEU A 375 -25.75 12.69 16.82
C LEU A 375 -26.53 12.27 18.06
N ASP A 376 -27.53 11.39 17.92
CA ASP A 376 -28.34 10.88 19.03
C ASP A 376 -27.47 10.23 20.11
N ARG A 377 -26.46 9.46 19.68
CA ARG A 377 -25.51 8.82 20.60
C ARG A 377 -24.55 9.82 21.26
N ALA A 378 -24.17 10.88 20.55
CA ALA A 378 -23.37 11.96 21.12
C ALA A 378 -24.12 12.72 22.21
N VAL A 379 -25.40 13.02 21.99
CA VAL A 379 -26.28 13.65 22.99
C VAL A 379 -26.39 12.77 24.23
N THR A 380 -26.74 11.49 24.03
CA THR A 380 -27.03 10.58 25.14
C THR A 380 -25.82 10.24 25.99
N ARG A 381 -24.64 10.04 25.39
CA ARG A 381 -23.42 9.71 26.14
C ARG A 381 -22.76 10.91 26.82
N SER A 382 -23.19 12.14 26.52
CA SER A 382 -22.53 13.38 26.97
C SER A 382 -21.01 13.36 26.72
N THR A 383 -20.56 12.64 25.68
CA THR A 383 -19.13 12.49 25.41
C THR A 383 -18.61 13.76 24.76
N GLY A 384 -17.85 14.54 25.52
CA GLY A 384 -17.12 15.71 24.99
C GLY A 384 -16.08 15.38 23.91
N ARG A 385 -15.95 14.11 23.48
CA ARG A 385 -14.92 13.67 22.52
C ARG A 385 -15.13 14.23 21.11
N LEU A 386 -16.38 14.40 20.66
CA LEU A 386 -16.65 15.08 19.38
C LEU A 386 -16.24 16.56 19.38
N MET A 387 -15.96 17.16 20.55
CA MET A 387 -15.47 18.54 20.61
C MET A 387 -14.05 18.68 20.05
N ASN A 388 -13.25 17.60 20.07
CA ASN A 388 -11.90 17.62 19.53
C ASN A 388 -11.89 17.54 18.00
N LEU A 389 -12.95 16.99 17.40
CA LEU A 389 -13.07 16.90 15.96
C LEU A 389 -13.02 18.32 15.37
N ARG A 390 -12.06 18.58 14.50
CA ARG A 390 -11.87 19.85 13.77
C ARG A 390 -12.33 19.71 12.33
N THR A 391 -11.87 18.64 11.68
CA THR A 391 -12.04 18.39 10.25
C THR A 391 -12.86 17.13 10.05
N LEU A 392 -13.92 17.24 9.24
CA LEU A 392 -14.73 16.10 8.80
C LEU A 392 -14.80 16.13 7.27
N LYS A 393 -14.36 15.05 6.61
CA LYS A 393 -14.36 14.96 5.15
C LYS A 393 -15.16 13.75 4.66
N PHE A 394 -15.87 13.97 3.57
CA PHE A 394 -16.57 12.93 2.83
C PHE A 394 -16.09 12.97 1.39
N LEU A 395 -15.45 11.91 0.92
CA LEU A 395 -14.91 11.80 -0.43
C LEU A 395 -15.59 10.63 -1.13
N ASN A 396 -16.29 10.89 -2.24
CA ASN A 396 -17.01 9.88 -3.01
C ASN A 396 -18.03 9.07 -2.17
N CYS A 397 -18.78 9.73 -1.30
CA CYS A 397 -19.85 9.14 -0.47
C CYS A 397 -21.24 9.52 -1.01
N PRO A 398 -21.77 8.83 -2.05
CA PRO A 398 -22.99 9.26 -2.74
C PRO A 398 -24.27 9.13 -1.91
N GLY A 399 -24.25 8.36 -0.82
CA GLY A 399 -25.42 8.12 0.02
C GLY A 399 -25.74 9.25 1.02
N LEU A 400 -24.89 10.28 1.11
CA LEU A 400 -25.00 11.32 2.12
C LEU A 400 -25.72 12.56 1.56
N PRO A 401 -26.99 12.81 1.94
CA PRO A 401 -27.70 14.00 1.48
C PRO A 401 -27.13 15.26 2.15
N ALA A 402 -27.23 16.40 1.45
CA ALA A 402 -26.69 17.67 1.93
C ALA A 402 -27.36 18.13 3.24
N GLU A 403 -28.65 17.83 3.40
CA GLU A 403 -29.46 18.19 4.56
C GLU A 403 -28.92 17.57 5.85
N ALA A 404 -28.55 16.28 5.80
CA ALA A 404 -27.99 15.58 6.96
C ALA A 404 -26.62 16.13 7.37
N ILE A 405 -25.83 16.61 6.40
CA ILE A 405 -24.56 17.30 6.68
C ILE A 405 -24.81 18.64 7.35
N ILE A 406 -25.79 19.41 6.86
CA ILE A 406 -26.16 20.71 7.46
C ILE A 406 -26.63 20.51 8.91
N GLU A 407 -27.50 19.53 9.15
CA GLU A 407 -27.99 19.20 10.49
C GLU A 407 -26.84 18.85 11.45
N PHE A 408 -25.91 18.00 10.99
CA PHE A 408 -24.70 17.66 11.76
C PHE A 408 -23.85 18.90 12.09
N LEU A 409 -23.67 19.81 11.12
CA LEU A 409 -22.90 21.04 11.32
C LEU A 409 -23.59 22.00 12.31
N GLU A 410 -24.91 22.17 12.22
CA GLU A 410 -25.66 23.02 13.15
C GLU A 410 -25.66 22.46 14.58
N TYR A 411 -25.81 21.14 14.71
CA TYR A 411 -25.69 20.48 16.01
C TYR A 411 -24.29 20.71 16.62
N ARG A 412 -23.22 20.51 15.85
CA ARG A 412 -21.84 20.75 16.32
C ARG A 412 -21.62 22.21 16.71
N LYS A 413 -22.13 23.18 15.95
CA LYS A 413 -22.07 24.61 16.32
C LYS A 413 -22.78 24.86 17.66
N SER A 414 -23.95 24.27 17.87
CA SER A 414 -24.68 24.38 19.13
C SER A 414 -23.87 23.82 20.31
N MET A 415 -23.29 22.63 20.16
CA MET A 415 -22.43 22.03 21.19
C MET A 415 -21.24 22.94 21.55
N LEU A 416 -20.55 23.49 20.55
CA LEU A 416 -19.40 24.38 20.78
C LEU A 416 -19.80 25.66 21.51
N ARG A 417 -20.98 26.23 21.23
CA ARG A 417 -21.51 27.40 21.96
C ARG A 417 -21.79 27.07 23.43
N HIS A 418 -22.40 25.91 23.70
CA HIS A 418 -22.66 25.47 25.08
C HIS A 418 -21.35 25.22 25.84
N ALA A 419 -20.36 24.59 25.22
CA ALA A 419 -19.05 24.40 25.83
C ALA A 419 -18.36 25.72 26.18
N ALA A 420 -18.37 26.69 25.26
CA ALA A 420 -17.81 28.01 25.49
C ALA A 420 -18.51 28.77 26.63
N ALA A 421 -19.84 28.69 26.70
CA ALA A 421 -20.62 29.30 27.78
C ALA A 421 -20.31 28.66 29.15
N THR A 422 -20.18 27.33 29.21
CA THR A 422 -19.81 26.63 30.46
C THR A 422 -18.39 26.98 30.91
N CYS A 423 -17.43 27.12 30.00
CA CYS A 423 -16.08 27.56 30.35
C CYS A 423 -16.05 29.00 30.93
N LEU A 424 -16.90 29.90 30.42
CA LEU A 424 -17.00 31.29 30.92
C LEU A 424 -17.69 31.40 32.29
N LEU A 425 -18.43 30.37 32.72
CA LEU A 425 -19.08 30.34 34.04
C LEU A 425 -18.19 29.71 35.13
N ILE A 426 -17.12 29.01 34.74
CA ILE A 426 -16.18 28.35 35.65
C ILE A 426 -14.92 29.20 35.87
N ALA A 427 -14.62 30.12 34.96
CA ALA A 427 -13.58 31.15 35.11
C ALA A 427 -14.13 32.39 35.83
#